data_AF-A0A9K3L8U6-F1
#
_entry.id   AF-A0A9K3L8U6-F1
#
_cell.length_a   1.000
_cell.length_b   1.000
_cell.length_c   1.000
_cell.angle_alpha   90.00
_cell.angle_beta   90.00
_cell.angle_gamma   90.00
#
_symmetry.space_group_name_H-M   'P 1'
#
loop_
_entity.id
_entity.type
_entity.pdbx_description
1 polymer ?
#
loop_
_entity_poly.entity_id
_entity_poly.type
_entity_poly.pdbx_seq_one_letter_code
_entity_poly.pdbx_strand_id
1 'polypeptide(L)'
;MALNEIHCCLPEAVEARLCGIGDRRAFASRAIREGEVMLQNQPLAYALLGDHRLDRCAYCLSTAVATNGVDPNPKLLRCSRCQQARYCSRDCQKLDFPYHKIECQESNLLYGTDDKTIFAPDLLDHDNNDARLLVRTFLACQKHPEQCFVSKDNSSFSSTCCGSEHFQNLAMTDNDEHHGIIVDNHGRDQANRASKAIWNQRRALQKMSTTSNAKPIPNRLSDLQDQMEQDLKRFRCNNFGITDSLVRVCASGVYPLGALLNHSCTPNCLLRYVFGKHRSPYMQVVAARDIQQGEELTHSYTELVVPTNSRRAKLKSLYGFNCQCPRCDPTGNDTRCFFQLPATYKTMKSTDLVRWILQHYNPFVQGTDRVERMTSLQMEQIVKPLSDSHAVKVAQHNLETAQLCLVNGSIQNELKALQEAVKVLEKASELDEPSSLGAISSPELYKARGDRLGSLIVAGQWAEAVNECEYIVAFLCLALHNVTNHALLGLQLFTLGDLYESNGCLSEAKLVFQWASKVLHVSHGPDNDMTKMLIEKGN
;
A
#
# COMPACT_ATOMS: atom_id res chain seq x y z
N MET A 1 15.15 -7.62 26.84
CA MET A 1 15.90 -8.69 26.16
C MET A 1 17.07 -8.08 25.42
N ALA A 2 18.23 -8.73 25.43
CA ALA A 2 19.44 -8.22 24.81
C ALA A 2 19.38 -8.33 23.28
N LEU A 3 20.00 -7.38 22.59
CA LEU A 3 20.16 -7.33 21.12
C LEU A 3 20.70 -8.62 20.49
N ASN A 4 21.42 -9.43 21.27
CA ASN A 4 22.00 -10.70 20.85
C ASN A 4 20.97 -11.80 20.55
N GLU A 5 19.68 -11.59 20.83
CA GLU A 5 18.61 -12.57 20.62
C GLU A 5 17.76 -12.32 19.35
N ILE A 6 18.08 -11.30 18.54
CA ILE A 6 17.45 -11.22 17.21
C ILE A 6 18.16 -12.23 16.30
N HIS A 7 17.74 -13.50 16.36
CA HIS A 7 18.16 -14.60 15.48
C HIS A 7 17.66 -14.41 14.03
N CYS A 8 17.65 -13.19 13.49
CA CYS A 8 17.17 -12.88 12.15
C CYS A 8 18.30 -13.00 11.12
N CYS A 9 18.02 -13.66 9.97
CA CYS A 9 18.96 -13.67 8.83
C CYS A 9 18.82 -12.37 8.02
N LEU A 10 19.18 -11.23 8.62
CA LEU A 10 19.21 -9.96 7.90
C LEU A 10 20.35 -9.97 6.87
N PRO A 11 20.12 -9.41 5.66
CA PRO A 11 21.18 -9.19 4.69
C PRO A 11 22.24 -8.23 5.23
N GLU A 12 23.44 -8.27 4.64
CA GLU A 12 24.59 -7.45 5.07
C GLU A 12 24.24 -5.97 5.20
N ALA A 13 23.39 -5.42 4.32
CA ALA A 13 23.04 -4.00 4.25
C ALA A 13 22.15 -3.49 5.42
N VAL A 14 21.55 -4.39 6.19
CA VAL A 14 20.56 -4.05 7.22
C VAL A 14 20.99 -4.60 8.57
N GLU A 15 21.02 -3.74 9.57
CA GLU A 15 21.22 -4.13 10.97
C GLU A 15 20.00 -3.73 11.81
N ALA A 16 19.64 -4.53 12.81
CA ALA A 16 18.60 -4.18 13.77
C ALA A 16 19.25 -3.72 15.08
N ARG A 17 18.78 -2.61 15.64
CA ARG A 17 19.25 -2.04 16.92
C ARG A 17 18.08 -1.86 17.89
N LEU A 18 18.33 -2.06 19.18
CA LEU A 18 17.39 -1.69 20.26
C LEU A 18 17.66 -0.23 20.65
N CYS A 19 16.63 0.60 20.58
CA CYS A 19 16.67 2.03 20.89
C CYS A 19 15.86 2.37 22.16
N GLY A 20 15.84 1.45 23.12
CA GLY A 20 15.09 1.56 24.36
C GLY A 20 14.46 0.22 24.77
N ILE A 21 13.64 0.24 25.81
CA ILE A 21 12.87 -0.95 26.21
C ILE A 21 11.74 -1.15 25.19
N GLY A 22 11.84 -2.21 24.39
CA GLY A 22 10.80 -2.58 23.41
C GLY A 22 10.83 -1.83 22.07
N ASP A 23 11.70 -0.82 21.90
CA ASP A 23 11.88 -0.11 20.64
C ASP A 23 12.99 -0.77 19.81
N ARG A 24 12.60 -1.42 18.71
CA ARG A 24 13.52 -2.02 17.72
C ARG A 24 13.46 -1.21 16.44
N ARG A 25 14.62 -0.93 15.86
CA ARG A 25 14.73 -0.15 14.62
C ARG A 25 15.72 -0.78 13.66
N ALA A 26 15.46 -0.65 12.36
CA ALA A 26 16.38 -1.05 11.31
C ALA A 26 17.29 0.12 10.92
N PHE A 27 18.57 -0.15 10.70
CA PHE A 27 19.57 0.82 10.25
C PHE A 27 20.35 0.29 9.05
N ALA A 28 20.87 1.21 8.24
CA ALA A 28 21.80 0.88 7.17
C ALA A 28 23.18 0.57 7.75
N SER A 29 23.70 -0.64 7.53
CA SER A 29 25.04 -1.04 7.99
C SER A 29 26.16 -0.53 7.07
N ARG A 30 25.81 -0.12 5.84
CA ARG A 30 26.67 0.49 4.82
C ARG A 30 25.89 1.53 4.03
N ALA A 31 26.57 2.26 3.15
CA ALA A 31 25.88 3.09 2.16
C ALA A 31 25.06 2.21 1.19
N ILE A 32 23.86 2.66 0.85
CA ILE A 32 22.92 1.98 -0.05
C ILE A 32 22.50 2.97 -1.13
N ARG A 33 22.53 2.54 -2.39
CA ARG A 33 22.17 3.41 -3.52
C ARG A 33 20.66 3.42 -3.75
N GLU A 34 20.16 4.53 -4.29
CA GLU A 34 18.78 4.61 -4.81
C GLU A 34 18.45 3.42 -5.73
N GLY A 35 17.27 2.83 -5.55
CA GLY A 35 16.80 1.68 -6.32
C GLY A 35 17.37 0.32 -5.88
N GLU A 36 18.34 0.29 -4.98
CA GLU A 36 18.93 -0.95 -4.48
C GLU A 36 17.93 -1.72 -3.59
N VAL A 37 17.82 -3.04 -3.83
CA VAL A 37 17.02 -3.95 -2.99
C VAL A 37 17.87 -4.41 -1.82
N MET A 38 17.56 -3.91 -0.61
CA MET A 38 18.36 -4.20 0.60
C MET A 38 17.85 -5.43 1.37
N LEU A 39 16.57 -5.79 1.23
CA LEU A 39 15.97 -6.94 1.90
C LEU A 39 14.91 -7.59 1.01
N GLN A 40 14.95 -8.92 0.92
CA GLN A 40 13.89 -9.74 0.34
C GLN A 40 13.28 -10.62 1.45
N ASN A 41 12.05 -10.34 1.86
CA ASN A 41 11.39 -11.03 2.95
C ASN A 41 10.23 -11.90 2.45
N GLN A 42 10.33 -13.21 2.64
CA GLN A 42 9.22 -14.14 2.49
C GLN A 42 8.19 -13.94 3.60
N PRO A 43 6.88 -14.03 3.29
CA PRO A 43 5.85 -13.92 4.31
C PRO A 43 5.89 -15.13 5.23
N LEU A 44 5.68 -14.90 6.53
CA LEU A 44 5.35 -16.00 7.45
C LEU A 44 4.00 -16.61 7.04
N ALA A 45 3.03 -15.76 6.72
CA ALA A 45 1.72 -16.12 6.21
C ALA A 45 1.11 -14.94 5.44
N TYR A 46 0.15 -15.24 4.55
CA TYR A 46 -0.63 -14.23 3.83
C TYR A 46 -2.00 -14.78 3.43
N ALA A 47 -2.98 -13.90 3.29
CA ALA A 47 -4.34 -14.21 2.87
C ALA A 47 -4.81 -13.22 1.78
N LEU A 48 -5.27 -13.76 0.65
CA LEU A 48 -5.87 -12.99 -0.45
C LEU A 48 -7.19 -12.35 -0.01
N LEU A 49 -7.35 -11.05 -0.24
CA LEU A 49 -8.58 -10.31 0.09
C LEU A 49 -9.77 -10.76 -0.76
N GLY A 50 -10.96 -10.61 -0.19
CA GLY A 50 -12.23 -11.07 -0.73
C GLY A 50 -12.53 -10.54 -2.12
N ASP A 51 -12.29 -9.24 -2.32
CA ASP A 51 -12.54 -8.52 -3.57
C ASP A 51 -11.68 -9.04 -4.73
N HIS A 52 -10.57 -9.72 -4.42
CA HIS A 52 -9.64 -10.27 -5.40
C HIS A 52 -9.71 -11.79 -5.57
N ARG A 53 -10.67 -12.47 -4.91
CA ARG A 53 -10.81 -13.93 -5.01
C ARG A 53 -11.17 -14.41 -6.40
N LEU A 54 -11.80 -13.56 -7.21
CA LEU A 54 -12.30 -13.92 -8.53
C LEU A 54 -11.24 -13.81 -9.63
N ASP A 55 -10.29 -12.89 -9.48
CA ASP A 55 -9.30 -12.49 -10.50
C ASP A 55 -7.86 -12.92 -10.17
N ARG A 56 -7.57 -13.33 -8.93
CA ARG A 56 -6.23 -13.74 -8.49
C ARG A 56 -6.13 -15.17 -7.97
N CYS A 57 -4.95 -15.76 -8.17
CA CYS A 57 -4.59 -17.02 -7.54
C CYS A 57 -4.41 -16.83 -6.01
N ALA A 58 -5.10 -17.65 -5.20
CA ALA A 58 -4.99 -17.64 -3.75
C ALA A 58 -3.59 -18.02 -3.21
N TYR A 59 -2.76 -18.68 -4.03
CA TYR A 59 -1.37 -18.97 -3.69
C TYR A 59 -0.42 -17.88 -4.19
N CYS A 60 -0.22 -17.73 -5.50
CA CYS A 60 0.84 -16.87 -6.02
C CYS A 60 0.44 -15.40 -6.22
N LEU A 61 -0.80 -15.02 -5.93
CA LEU A 61 -1.40 -13.69 -6.09
C LEU A 61 -1.41 -13.13 -7.51
N SER A 62 -0.79 -13.83 -8.48
CA SER A 62 -0.84 -13.48 -9.90
C SER A 62 -2.29 -13.45 -10.38
N THR A 63 -2.59 -12.44 -11.19
CA THR A 63 -3.83 -12.40 -11.96
C THR A 63 -3.83 -13.51 -13.00
N ALA A 64 -5.03 -13.91 -13.42
CA ALA A 64 -5.22 -14.77 -14.57
C ALA A 64 -4.58 -14.20 -15.85
N VAL A 65 -4.66 -12.88 -16.03
CA VAL A 65 -4.24 -12.16 -17.24
C VAL A 65 -2.72 -12.13 -17.34
N ALA A 66 -2.17 -12.86 -18.32
CA ALA A 66 -0.77 -12.74 -18.73
C ALA A 66 -0.60 -11.52 -19.64
N THR A 67 0.53 -10.83 -19.46
CA THR A 67 0.93 -9.56 -20.07
C THR A 67 1.19 -9.61 -21.59
N ASN A 68 0.71 -10.63 -22.30
CA ASN A 68 1.00 -10.82 -23.73
C ASN A 68 -0.15 -11.48 -24.52
N GLY A 69 -1.39 -10.96 -24.41
CA GLY A 69 -2.40 -11.14 -25.47
C GLY A 69 -2.83 -12.58 -25.83
N VAL A 70 -2.75 -13.55 -24.90
CA VAL A 70 -3.29 -14.90 -25.13
C VAL A 70 -4.32 -15.22 -24.05
N ASP A 71 -5.58 -15.19 -24.48
CA ASP A 71 -6.84 -15.40 -23.75
C ASP A 71 -7.36 -14.20 -22.91
N PRO A 72 -8.43 -13.50 -23.34
CA PRO A 72 -9.08 -12.45 -22.57
C PRO A 72 -9.79 -12.97 -21.31
N ASN A 73 -9.80 -14.29 -21.05
CA ASN A 73 -10.46 -14.86 -19.90
C ASN A 73 -9.72 -16.10 -19.32
N PRO A 74 -8.47 -15.98 -18.84
CA PRO A 74 -7.72 -17.13 -18.34
C PRO A 74 -8.41 -17.64 -17.06
N LYS A 75 -9.14 -18.74 -17.15
CA LYS A 75 -9.99 -19.19 -16.04
C LYS A 75 -9.14 -19.76 -14.93
N LEU A 76 -9.15 -19.11 -13.77
CA LEU A 76 -8.61 -19.71 -12.55
C LEU A 76 -9.40 -20.98 -12.19
N LEU A 77 -8.68 -22.02 -11.80
CA LEU A 77 -9.23 -23.27 -11.30
C LEU A 77 -9.85 -23.04 -9.93
N ARG A 78 -11.16 -23.31 -9.80
CA ARG A 78 -11.86 -23.25 -8.51
C ARG A 78 -11.60 -24.50 -7.69
N CYS A 79 -11.45 -24.35 -6.38
CA CYS A 79 -11.45 -25.47 -5.46
C CYS A 79 -12.78 -26.21 -5.56
N SER A 80 -12.75 -27.49 -5.94
CA SER A 80 -13.96 -28.29 -6.18
C SER A 80 -14.85 -28.46 -4.96
N ARG A 81 -14.29 -28.29 -3.75
CA ARG A 81 -15.02 -28.44 -2.49
C ARG A 81 -15.69 -27.15 -2.03
N CYS A 82 -14.91 -26.09 -1.77
CA CYS A 82 -15.48 -24.85 -1.24
C CYS A 82 -15.98 -23.89 -2.32
N GLN A 83 -15.50 -24.00 -3.56
CA GLN A 83 -15.78 -23.08 -4.68
C GLN A 83 -15.34 -21.62 -4.49
N GLN A 84 -14.86 -21.25 -3.30
CA GLN A 84 -14.41 -19.90 -2.95
C GLN A 84 -12.96 -19.62 -3.38
N ALA A 85 -12.03 -20.54 -3.11
CA ALA A 85 -10.62 -20.36 -3.47
C ALA A 85 -10.36 -20.68 -4.94
N ARG A 86 -9.47 -19.89 -5.56
CA ARG A 86 -9.11 -19.99 -6.98
C ARG A 86 -7.61 -20.07 -7.19
N TYR A 87 -7.18 -20.81 -8.22
CA TYR A 87 -5.76 -21.09 -8.48
C TYR A 87 -5.42 -21.00 -9.97
N CYS A 88 -4.23 -20.50 -10.31
CA CYS A 88 -3.77 -20.50 -11.70
C CYS A 88 -3.37 -21.90 -12.20
N SER A 89 -3.13 -22.85 -11.29
CA SER A 89 -2.74 -24.23 -11.61
C SER A 89 -3.06 -25.19 -10.48
N ARG A 90 -3.09 -26.50 -10.78
CA ARG A 90 -3.18 -27.56 -9.75
C ARG A 90 -1.98 -27.54 -8.81
N ASP A 91 -0.83 -27.08 -9.26
CA ASP A 91 0.38 -27.00 -8.43
C ASP A 91 0.26 -25.89 -7.38
N CYS A 92 -0.23 -24.71 -7.77
CA CYS A 92 -0.57 -23.66 -6.81
C CYS A 92 -1.62 -24.13 -5.78
N GLN A 93 -2.62 -24.91 -6.21
CA GLN A 93 -3.60 -25.49 -5.29
C GLN A 93 -2.93 -26.44 -4.29
N LYS A 94 -2.02 -27.31 -4.75
CA LYS A 94 -1.27 -28.22 -3.87
C LYS A 94 -0.37 -27.47 -2.87
N LEU A 95 0.29 -26.40 -3.33
CA LEU A 95 1.17 -25.59 -2.50
C LEU A 95 0.41 -24.81 -1.41
N ASP A 96 -0.80 -24.32 -1.71
CA ASP A 96 -1.67 -23.64 -0.74
C ASP A 96 -2.44 -24.60 0.16
N PHE A 97 -2.63 -25.87 -0.24
CA PHE A 97 -3.43 -26.86 0.46
C PHE A 97 -3.13 -26.99 1.96
N PRO A 98 -1.87 -26.94 2.44
CA PRO A 98 -1.60 -27.03 3.88
C PRO A 98 -2.23 -25.93 4.73
N TYR A 99 -2.49 -24.76 4.14
CA TYR A 99 -3.17 -23.64 4.77
C TYR A 99 -4.67 -23.66 4.42
N HIS A 100 -4.97 -23.79 3.12
CA HIS A 100 -6.33 -23.80 2.60
C HIS A 100 -7.20 -24.93 3.14
N LYS A 101 -6.64 -26.08 3.54
CA LYS A 101 -7.43 -27.22 4.04
C LYS A 101 -8.38 -26.83 5.16
N ILE A 102 -7.93 -26.00 6.11
CA ILE A 102 -8.76 -25.52 7.22
C ILE A 102 -9.79 -24.53 6.70
N GLU A 103 -9.38 -23.55 5.90
CA GLU A 103 -10.30 -22.59 5.28
C GLU A 103 -11.38 -23.24 4.40
N CYS A 104 -11.04 -24.35 3.74
CA CYS A 104 -11.93 -25.10 2.87
C CYS A 104 -12.96 -25.92 3.66
N GLN A 105 -12.58 -26.44 4.82
CA GLN A 105 -13.47 -27.18 5.72
C GLN A 105 -14.40 -26.23 6.48
N GLU A 106 -13.88 -25.06 6.85
CA GLU A 106 -14.55 -24.04 7.65
C GLU A 106 -14.94 -22.83 6.79
N SER A 107 -15.33 -23.07 5.53
CA SER A 107 -15.54 -22.00 4.54
C SER A 107 -16.63 -21.01 4.95
N ASN A 108 -17.70 -21.49 5.57
CA ASN A 108 -18.80 -20.62 6.04
C ASN A 108 -18.34 -19.67 7.16
N LEU A 109 -17.39 -20.11 7.99
CA LEU A 109 -16.83 -19.29 9.08
C LEU A 109 -15.85 -18.25 8.55
N LEU A 110 -15.02 -18.64 7.57
CA LEU A 110 -13.82 -17.88 7.17
C LEU A 110 -13.96 -17.12 5.84
N TYR A 111 -14.81 -17.55 4.92
CA TYR A 111 -15.13 -16.79 3.70
C TYR A 111 -16.44 -16.00 3.83
N GLY A 112 -17.29 -16.36 4.80
CA GLY A 112 -18.65 -15.84 4.94
C GLY A 112 -19.69 -16.70 4.19
N THR A 113 -20.97 -16.40 4.37
CA THR A 113 -22.07 -17.00 3.59
C THR A 113 -22.22 -16.27 2.26
N ASP A 114 -22.59 -16.98 1.18
CA ASP A 114 -22.81 -16.46 -0.18
C ASP A 114 -23.99 -15.46 -0.30
N ASP A 115 -24.25 -14.61 0.70
CA ASP A 115 -25.32 -13.63 0.62
C ASP A 115 -24.90 -12.49 -0.31
N LYS A 116 -25.49 -12.52 -1.52
CA LYS A 116 -25.18 -11.71 -2.69
C LYS A 116 -25.66 -10.27 -2.55
N THR A 117 -25.18 -9.53 -1.56
CA THR A 117 -25.31 -8.06 -1.55
C THR A 117 -23.96 -7.44 -1.91
N ILE A 118 -23.60 -7.56 -3.19
CA ILE A 118 -22.46 -6.89 -3.82
C ILE A 118 -22.81 -5.41 -4.02
N PHE A 119 -23.18 -4.63 -3.00
CA PHE A 119 -23.47 -3.20 -3.19
C PHE A 119 -23.26 -2.39 -1.90
N ALA A 120 -22.01 -2.26 -1.45
CA ALA A 120 -21.56 -1.17 -0.55
C ALA A 120 -20.01 -1.11 -0.53
N PRO A 121 -19.36 -0.37 -1.44
CA PRO A 121 -17.90 -0.27 -1.50
C PRO A 121 -17.26 0.47 -0.31
N ASP A 122 -18.03 1.33 0.36
CA ASP A 122 -17.48 2.31 1.32
C ASP A 122 -17.76 1.99 2.80
N LEU A 123 -18.30 0.80 3.10
CA LEU A 123 -18.37 0.26 4.46
C LEU A 123 -17.43 -0.95 4.56
N LEU A 124 -16.22 -0.65 5.02
CA LEU A 124 -15.22 -1.59 5.53
C LEU A 124 -15.89 -2.74 6.31
N ASP A 125 -15.36 -3.95 6.14
CA ASP A 125 -15.40 -5.08 7.09
C ASP A 125 -16.40 -6.25 6.88
N HIS A 126 -16.63 -6.66 5.63
CA HIS A 126 -17.33 -7.93 5.32
C HIS A 126 -16.42 -9.12 4.96
N ASP A 127 -15.10 -8.94 4.85
CA ASP A 127 -14.19 -10.08 4.63
C ASP A 127 -13.55 -10.49 5.95
N ASN A 128 -13.71 -11.76 6.33
CA ASN A 128 -13.08 -12.34 7.52
C ASN A 128 -11.58 -12.59 7.29
N ASN A 129 -10.89 -11.64 6.64
CA ASN A 129 -9.52 -11.78 6.21
C ASN A 129 -8.56 -11.81 7.39
N ASP A 130 -8.83 -11.05 8.45
CA ASP A 130 -8.08 -11.13 9.71
C ASP A 130 -8.20 -12.53 10.33
N ALA A 131 -9.41 -13.11 10.38
CA ALA A 131 -9.58 -14.49 10.84
C ALA A 131 -8.81 -15.49 9.96
N ARG A 132 -8.83 -15.32 8.64
CA ARG A 132 -8.07 -16.16 7.71
C ARG A 132 -6.56 -16.01 7.91
N LEU A 133 -6.06 -14.79 8.04
CA LEU A 133 -4.64 -14.54 8.30
C LEU A 133 -4.21 -15.11 9.65
N LEU A 134 -5.07 -15.05 10.67
CA LEU A 134 -4.83 -15.65 12.00
C LEU A 134 -4.67 -17.16 11.89
N VAL A 135 -5.59 -17.84 11.20
CA VAL A 135 -5.49 -19.29 10.95
C VAL A 135 -4.22 -19.62 10.19
N ARG A 136 -3.92 -18.90 9.10
CA ARG A 136 -2.72 -19.16 8.29
C ARG A 136 -1.43 -18.94 9.07
N THR A 137 -1.36 -17.89 9.89
CA THR A 137 -0.19 -17.59 10.73
C THR A 137 -0.02 -18.63 11.83
N PHE A 138 -1.10 -19.04 12.49
CA PHE A 138 -1.06 -20.12 13.47
C PHE A 138 -0.45 -21.39 12.85
N LEU A 139 -0.92 -21.79 11.67
CA LEU A 139 -0.40 -22.96 10.95
C LEU A 139 1.06 -22.77 10.51
N ALA A 140 1.47 -21.56 10.12
CA ALA A 140 2.84 -21.27 9.75
C ALA A 140 3.80 -21.38 10.94
N CYS A 141 3.42 -20.82 12.10
CA CYS A 141 4.17 -20.92 13.34
C CYS A 141 4.36 -22.38 13.83
N GLN A 142 3.45 -23.29 13.46
CA GLN A 142 3.56 -24.71 13.78
C GLN A 142 4.56 -25.45 12.87
N LYS A 143 4.73 -24.99 11.62
CA LYS A 143 5.63 -25.59 10.64
C LYS A 143 7.06 -25.08 10.71
N HIS A 144 7.23 -23.81 11.09
CA HIS A 144 8.52 -23.12 11.18
C HIS A 144 8.81 -22.72 12.63
N PRO A 145 8.89 -23.68 13.57
CA PRO A 145 8.65 -23.34 14.96
C PRO A 145 9.69 -22.38 15.54
N GLU A 146 10.96 -22.36 15.13
CA GLU A 146 11.98 -21.66 15.94
C GLU A 146 13.13 -21.00 15.18
N GLN A 147 13.20 -21.07 13.84
CA GLN A 147 14.40 -20.61 13.12
C GLN A 147 14.10 -19.70 11.93
N CYS A 148 14.94 -18.68 11.77
CA CYS A 148 15.04 -17.94 10.52
C CYS A 148 15.90 -18.73 9.54
N PHE A 149 15.54 -18.68 8.26
CA PHE A 149 16.30 -19.35 7.21
C PHE A 149 16.27 -18.53 5.93
N VAL A 150 17.29 -18.79 5.11
CA VAL A 150 17.46 -18.15 3.81
C VAL A 150 17.02 -19.15 2.72
N SER A 151 15.95 -18.83 2.01
CA SER A 151 15.54 -19.57 0.81
C SER A 151 16.42 -19.17 -0.36
N LYS A 152 17.13 -20.17 -0.91
CA LYS A 152 17.80 -20.08 -2.21
C LYS A 152 16.76 -20.37 -3.30
N ASP A 153 15.89 -19.42 -3.57
CA ASP A 153 15.12 -19.45 -4.81
C ASP A 153 16.11 -19.31 -5.98
N ASN A 154 15.82 -19.90 -7.14
CA ASN A 154 16.70 -19.87 -8.35
C ASN A 154 16.97 -18.45 -8.93
N SER A 155 16.63 -17.38 -8.21
CA SER A 155 17.05 -16.02 -8.49
C SER A 155 18.47 -15.76 -7.94
N SER A 156 19.23 -14.88 -8.56
CA SER A 156 20.57 -14.43 -8.13
C SER A 156 20.63 -13.85 -6.70
N PHE A 157 19.48 -13.64 -6.05
CA PHE A 157 19.34 -13.11 -4.70
C PHE A 157 18.63 -14.10 -3.78
N SER A 158 19.08 -14.14 -2.52
CA SER A 158 18.55 -15.02 -1.49
C SER A 158 17.48 -14.33 -0.67
N SER A 159 16.31 -14.97 -0.52
CA SER A 159 15.19 -14.42 0.25
C SER A 159 15.17 -14.98 1.67
N THR A 160 14.73 -14.20 2.66
CA THR A 160 14.73 -14.61 4.07
C THR A 160 13.32 -14.76 4.63
N CYS A 161 13.10 -15.80 5.44
CA CYS A 161 11.90 -16.00 6.24
C CYS A 161 12.23 -16.08 7.75
N CYS A 162 11.25 -15.75 8.60
CA CYS A 162 11.34 -15.87 10.07
C CYS A 162 10.24 -16.78 10.62
N GLY A 163 10.58 -17.56 11.66
CA GLY A 163 9.68 -18.48 12.34
C GLY A 163 8.91 -17.87 13.52
N SER A 164 8.36 -18.73 14.39
CA SER A 164 7.43 -18.32 15.45
C SER A 164 8.03 -17.39 16.51
N GLU A 165 9.33 -17.46 16.80
CA GLU A 165 9.97 -16.58 17.79
C GLU A 165 9.95 -15.11 17.37
N HIS A 166 10.30 -14.81 16.11
CA HIS A 166 10.23 -13.44 15.62
C HIS A 166 8.78 -12.95 15.68
N PHE A 167 7.83 -13.78 15.25
CA PHE A 167 6.41 -13.46 15.33
C PHE A 167 5.98 -13.11 16.77
N GLN A 168 6.34 -13.94 17.76
CA GLN A 168 6.01 -13.70 19.17
C GLN A 168 6.61 -12.40 19.72
N ASN A 169 7.78 -12.02 19.21
CA ASN A 169 8.50 -10.80 19.57
C ASN A 169 8.05 -9.57 18.78
N LEU A 170 7.14 -9.68 17.80
CA LEU A 170 6.58 -8.50 17.12
C LEU A 170 5.91 -7.55 18.12
N ALA A 171 5.90 -6.26 17.77
CA ALA A 171 5.36 -5.24 18.67
C ALA A 171 3.91 -5.55 19.03
N MET A 172 3.57 -5.41 20.31
CA MET A 172 2.21 -5.50 20.83
C MET A 172 1.90 -4.23 21.61
N THR A 173 0.63 -3.86 21.64
CA THR A 173 0.15 -2.80 22.53
C THR A 173 -0.58 -3.43 23.73
N ASP A 174 -0.16 -3.08 24.96
CA ASP A 174 -0.85 -3.47 26.19
C ASP A 174 -2.07 -2.57 26.47
N ASN A 175 -3.02 -3.06 27.27
CA ASN A 175 -4.26 -2.32 27.60
C ASN A 175 -4.05 -1.21 28.65
N ASP A 176 -4.88 -0.17 28.48
CA ASP A 176 -5.40 0.85 29.40
C ASP A 176 -4.55 2.03 29.90
N GLU A 177 -3.23 1.94 30.11
CA GLU A 177 -2.52 3.10 30.70
C GLU A 177 -1.79 4.01 29.70
N HIS A 178 -1.53 3.56 28.47
CA HIS A 178 -0.88 4.37 27.42
C HIS A 178 -1.55 4.15 26.05
N HIS A 179 -2.65 4.87 25.78
CA HIS A 179 -3.23 5.13 24.45
C HIS A 179 -2.94 4.07 23.35
N GLY A 180 -3.62 2.92 23.32
CA GLY A 180 -3.30 1.84 22.37
C GLY A 180 -4.52 1.03 21.92
N ILE A 181 -4.73 0.98 20.61
CA ILE A 181 -5.62 0.12 19.81
C ILE A 181 -6.36 -0.97 20.61
N ILE A 182 -7.61 -0.71 20.98
CA ILE A 182 -8.48 -1.71 21.61
C ILE A 182 -8.87 -2.74 20.54
N VAL A 183 -8.79 -4.04 20.86
CA VAL A 183 -9.47 -5.06 20.06
C VAL A 183 -10.96 -4.85 20.24
N ASP A 184 -11.53 -4.13 19.29
CA ASP A 184 -12.95 -3.81 19.21
C ASP A 184 -13.81 -5.08 19.03
N ASN A 185 -15.12 -4.89 19.07
CA ASN A 185 -16.06 -6.01 18.92
C ASN A 185 -15.85 -6.77 17.61
N HIS A 186 -15.50 -6.06 16.53
CA HIS A 186 -15.19 -6.69 15.26
C HIS A 186 -13.93 -7.56 15.36
N GLY A 187 -12.83 -7.03 15.89
CA GLY A 187 -11.60 -7.79 16.07
C GLY A 187 -11.79 -9.05 16.93
N ARG A 188 -12.58 -8.96 17.99
CA ARG A 188 -12.94 -10.13 18.81
C ARG A 188 -13.74 -11.16 18.02
N ASP A 189 -14.65 -10.74 17.15
CA ASP A 189 -15.38 -11.67 16.27
C ASP A 189 -14.42 -12.40 15.31
N GLN A 190 -13.44 -11.70 14.72
CA GLN A 190 -12.42 -12.29 13.86
C GLN A 190 -11.57 -13.32 14.61
N ALA A 191 -11.07 -12.98 15.80
CA ALA A 191 -10.33 -13.91 16.66
C ALA A 191 -11.17 -15.14 17.03
N ASN A 192 -12.46 -14.95 17.33
CA ASN A 192 -13.39 -16.04 17.63
C ASN A 192 -13.63 -16.97 16.44
N ARG A 193 -13.78 -16.43 15.22
CA ARG A 193 -13.93 -17.22 14.00
C ARG A 193 -12.68 -18.07 13.73
N ALA A 194 -11.49 -17.48 13.82
CA ALA A 194 -10.22 -18.18 13.67
C ALA A 194 -10.08 -19.31 14.70
N SER A 195 -10.36 -19.01 15.97
CA SER A 195 -10.29 -19.96 17.08
C SER A 195 -11.21 -21.16 16.87
N LYS A 196 -12.47 -20.91 16.47
CA LYS A 196 -13.44 -21.97 16.15
C LYS A 196 -12.96 -22.83 14.98
N ALA A 197 -12.46 -22.23 13.91
CA ALA A 197 -11.98 -22.96 12.74
C ALA A 197 -10.81 -23.90 13.09
N ILE A 198 -9.84 -23.43 13.88
CA ILE A 198 -8.73 -24.26 14.37
C ILE A 198 -9.25 -25.35 15.32
N TRP A 199 -10.13 -24.99 16.26
CA TRP A 199 -10.67 -25.91 17.27
C TRP A 199 -11.46 -27.07 16.67
N ASN A 200 -12.25 -26.81 15.63
CA ASN A 200 -13.02 -27.82 14.91
C ASN A 200 -12.12 -28.88 14.26
N GLN A 201 -10.91 -28.48 13.83
CA GLN A 201 -9.93 -29.35 13.19
C GLN A 201 -8.78 -29.80 14.13
N ARG A 202 -8.84 -29.47 15.43
CA ARG A 202 -7.72 -29.65 16.37
C ARG A 202 -7.19 -31.07 16.45
N ARG A 203 -8.07 -32.08 16.42
CA ARG A 203 -7.66 -33.49 16.48
C ARG A 203 -6.82 -33.90 15.27
N ALA A 204 -7.14 -33.37 14.10
CA ALA A 204 -6.38 -33.63 12.88
C ALA A 204 -5.04 -32.90 12.90
N LEU A 205 -5.03 -31.65 13.37
CA LEU A 205 -3.81 -30.85 13.49
C LEU A 205 -2.84 -31.43 14.54
N GLN A 206 -3.34 -31.84 15.70
CA GLN A 206 -2.53 -32.49 16.75
C GLN A 206 -1.84 -33.77 16.27
N LYS A 207 -2.48 -34.54 15.37
CA LYS A 207 -1.86 -35.73 14.74
C LYS A 207 -0.73 -35.37 13.76
N MET A 208 -0.76 -34.18 13.17
CA MET A 208 0.29 -33.69 12.26
C MET A 208 1.47 -33.08 13.03
N SER A 209 1.21 -32.55 14.22
CA SER A 209 2.20 -31.93 15.12
C SER A 209 3.10 -32.92 15.88
N THR A 210 3.02 -34.24 15.63
CA THR A 210 3.84 -35.25 16.33
C THR A 210 5.31 -35.27 15.91
N THR A 211 5.72 -34.43 14.96
CA THR A 211 7.13 -34.08 14.71
C THR A 211 7.66 -33.22 15.86
N SER A 212 8.84 -33.55 16.39
CA SER A 212 9.38 -33.19 17.72
C SER A 212 9.39 -31.72 18.18
N ASN A 213 9.04 -30.74 17.34
CA ASN A 213 9.20 -29.31 17.64
C ASN A 213 7.91 -28.47 17.45
N ALA A 214 6.74 -29.07 17.23
CA ALA A 214 5.49 -28.31 17.07
C ALA A 214 4.86 -27.92 18.43
N LYS A 215 4.46 -26.66 18.59
CA LYS A 215 3.81 -26.17 19.83
C LYS A 215 2.43 -26.85 19.99
N PRO A 216 2.11 -27.45 21.15
CA PRO A 216 0.83 -28.12 21.33
C PRO A 216 -0.34 -27.15 21.18
N ILE A 217 -1.38 -27.57 20.47
CA ILE A 217 -2.62 -26.79 20.36
C ILE A 217 -3.28 -26.74 21.74
N PRO A 218 -3.69 -25.54 22.23
CA PRO A 218 -4.32 -25.42 23.54
C PRO A 218 -5.51 -26.37 23.73
N ASN A 219 -5.63 -26.90 24.94
CA ASN A 219 -6.62 -27.93 25.27
C ASN A 219 -8.02 -27.35 25.57
N ARG A 220 -8.15 -26.02 25.69
CA ARG A 220 -9.42 -25.31 25.88
C ARG A 220 -9.62 -24.30 24.74
N LEU A 221 -10.87 -24.10 24.34
CA LEU A 221 -11.21 -23.12 23.31
C LEU A 221 -10.91 -21.69 23.78
N SER A 222 -11.12 -21.39 25.07
CA SER A 222 -10.79 -20.11 25.68
C SER A 222 -9.32 -19.73 25.46
N ASP A 223 -8.41 -20.68 25.68
CA ASP A 223 -6.97 -20.44 25.57
C ASP A 223 -6.57 -20.16 24.10
N LEU A 224 -7.28 -20.79 23.14
CA LEU A 224 -7.12 -20.48 21.72
C LEU A 224 -7.67 -19.10 21.36
N GLN A 225 -8.80 -18.71 21.95
CA GLN A 225 -9.38 -17.36 21.77
C GLN A 225 -8.41 -16.30 22.28
N ASP A 226 -7.88 -16.49 23.49
CA ASP A 226 -6.88 -15.59 24.08
C ASP A 226 -5.63 -15.49 23.21
N GLN A 227 -5.14 -16.62 22.68
CA GLN A 227 -4.00 -16.63 21.75
C GLN A 227 -4.31 -15.87 20.46
N MET A 228 -5.48 -16.09 19.84
CA MET A 228 -5.86 -15.39 18.59
C MET A 228 -6.07 -13.90 18.81
N GLU A 229 -6.61 -13.49 19.96
CA GLU A 229 -6.71 -12.06 20.32
C GLU A 229 -5.33 -11.43 20.51
N GLN A 230 -4.39 -12.12 21.16
CA GLN A 230 -3.00 -11.66 21.29
C GLN A 230 -2.30 -11.56 19.92
N ASP A 231 -2.50 -12.54 19.04
CA ASP A 231 -1.93 -12.54 17.69
C ASP A 231 -2.55 -11.45 16.83
N LEU A 232 -3.83 -11.14 17.02
CA LEU A 232 -4.51 -10.05 16.32
C LEU A 232 -3.93 -8.68 16.74
N LYS A 233 -3.59 -8.49 18.03
CA LYS A 233 -2.90 -7.28 18.50
C LYS A 233 -1.55 -7.11 17.79
N ARG A 234 -0.80 -8.21 17.58
CA ARG A 234 0.44 -8.20 16.79
C ARG A 234 0.16 -7.82 15.33
N PHE A 235 -0.84 -8.43 14.70
CA PHE A 235 -1.13 -8.15 13.29
C PHE A 235 -1.47 -6.69 13.05
N ARG A 236 -2.36 -6.10 13.85
CA ARG A 236 -2.79 -4.71 13.67
C ARG A 236 -1.63 -3.71 13.69
N CYS A 237 -0.53 -4.04 14.37
CA CYS A 237 0.65 -3.19 14.46
C CYS A 237 1.77 -3.54 13.47
N ASN A 238 1.77 -4.73 12.86
CA ASN A 238 2.93 -5.27 12.14
C ASN A 238 2.59 -5.95 10.79
N ASN A 239 1.31 -6.09 10.42
CA ASN A 239 0.92 -6.69 9.15
C ASN A 239 0.98 -5.67 8.02
N PHE A 240 0.97 -6.19 6.79
CA PHE A 240 1.11 -5.38 5.59
C PHE A 240 0.00 -5.67 4.60
N GLY A 241 -0.50 -4.62 3.96
CA GLY A 241 -1.20 -4.74 2.70
C GLY A 241 -0.21 -5.08 1.58
N ILE A 242 -0.39 -6.25 0.96
CA ILE A 242 0.37 -6.70 -0.21
C ILE A 242 -0.24 -6.04 -1.44
N THR A 243 0.52 -5.18 -2.09
CA THR A 243 0.09 -4.44 -3.28
C THR A 243 0.55 -5.10 -4.57
N ASP A 244 -0.24 -4.96 -5.62
CA ASP A 244 0.18 -5.31 -6.98
C ASP A 244 0.98 -4.18 -7.65
N SER A 245 1.30 -4.33 -8.94
CA SER A 245 2.01 -3.31 -9.71
C SER A 245 1.21 -2.01 -9.91
N LEU A 246 -0.10 -2.00 -9.64
CA LEU A 246 -0.90 -0.77 -9.68
C LEU A 246 -1.12 -0.21 -8.27
N VAL A 247 -0.35 -0.67 -7.29
CA VAL A 247 -0.42 -0.27 -5.87
C VAL A 247 -1.77 -0.63 -5.23
N ARG A 248 -2.55 -1.52 -5.85
CA ARG A 248 -3.83 -2.00 -5.28
C ARG A 248 -3.54 -3.07 -4.24
N VAL A 249 -4.05 -2.90 -3.03
CA VAL A 249 -3.91 -3.89 -1.96
C VAL A 249 -4.75 -5.11 -2.31
N CYS A 250 -4.10 -6.26 -2.49
CA CYS A 250 -4.77 -7.48 -2.93
C CYS A 250 -4.77 -8.62 -1.89
N ALA A 251 -3.89 -8.55 -0.90
CA ALA A 251 -3.77 -9.53 0.17
C ALA A 251 -3.26 -8.85 1.45
N SER A 252 -3.44 -9.50 2.59
CA SER A 252 -2.74 -9.14 3.84
C SER A 252 -1.64 -10.15 4.11
N GLY A 253 -0.49 -9.69 4.61
CA GLY A 253 0.65 -10.56 4.90
C GLY A 253 1.40 -10.19 6.17
N VAL A 254 2.01 -11.20 6.78
CA VAL A 254 2.90 -11.05 7.93
C VAL A 254 4.34 -11.16 7.44
N TYR A 255 5.07 -10.05 7.47
CA TYR A 255 6.48 -9.94 7.04
C TYR A 255 7.34 -9.47 8.21
N PRO A 256 7.80 -10.39 9.08
CA PRO A 256 8.45 -10.00 10.33
C PRO A 256 9.70 -9.13 10.15
N LEU A 257 10.49 -9.34 9.09
CA LEU A 257 11.67 -8.52 8.80
C LEU A 257 11.28 -7.14 8.28
N GLY A 258 10.21 -7.06 7.47
CA GLY A 258 9.63 -5.78 7.04
C GLY A 258 9.13 -4.95 8.23
N ALA A 259 8.55 -5.61 9.24
CA ALA A 259 8.02 -4.96 10.45
C ALA A 259 9.08 -4.34 11.37
N LEU A 260 10.37 -4.51 11.07
CA LEU A 260 11.47 -3.82 11.77
C LEU A 260 11.65 -2.36 11.34
N LEU A 261 11.17 -2.00 10.15
CA LEU A 261 11.31 -0.65 9.63
C LEU A 261 10.24 0.24 10.25
N ASN A 262 10.67 1.30 10.92
CA ASN A 262 9.76 2.27 11.52
C ASN A 262 9.10 3.18 10.49
N HIS A 263 8.11 3.93 10.97
CA HIS A 263 7.42 4.93 10.18
C HIS A 263 8.22 6.22 10.01
N SER A 264 8.23 6.76 8.79
CA SER A 264 8.47 8.18 8.52
C SER A 264 7.50 8.69 7.45
N CYS A 265 7.08 9.96 7.54
CA CYS A 265 6.38 10.64 6.43
C CYS A 265 7.35 11.16 5.34
N THR A 266 8.66 11.04 5.59
CA THR A 266 9.80 11.21 4.67
C THR A 266 10.59 9.90 4.56
N PRO A 267 9.93 8.79 4.18
CA PRO A 267 10.59 7.48 4.17
C PRO A 267 11.77 7.45 3.20
N ASN A 268 12.80 6.71 3.58
CA ASN A 268 13.93 6.40 2.70
C ASN A 268 13.83 4.99 2.10
N CYS A 269 12.81 4.21 2.45
CA CYS A 269 12.53 2.91 1.87
C CYS A 269 11.13 2.84 1.24
N LEU A 270 11.03 2.14 0.11
CA LEU A 270 9.78 1.71 -0.51
C LEU A 270 9.58 0.21 -0.30
N LEU A 271 8.31 -0.20 -0.17
CA LEU A 271 7.94 -1.61 -0.12
C LEU A 271 7.38 -2.02 -1.49
N ARG A 272 7.97 -3.05 -2.09
CA ARG A 272 7.52 -3.66 -3.34
C ARG A 272 7.21 -5.13 -3.09
N TYR A 273 6.19 -5.67 -3.75
CA TYR A 273 5.88 -7.09 -3.68
C TYR A 273 6.10 -7.75 -5.03
N VAL A 274 6.79 -8.87 -5.04
CA VAL A 274 7.05 -9.64 -6.25
C VAL A 274 6.17 -10.87 -6.25
N PHE A 275 5.42 -11.04 -7.34
CA PHE A 275 4.59 -12.21 -7.59
C PHE A 275 5.25 -13.08 -8.64
N GLY A 276 5.06 -14.40 -8.55
CA GLY A 276 5.57 -15.34 -9.53
C GLY A 276 4.74 -16.60 -9.56
N LYS A 277 4.43 -17.12 -10.76
CA LYS A 277 3.67 -18.38 -10.88
C LYS A 277 4.36 -19.48 -10.06
N HIS A 278 3.56 -20.23 -9.33
CA HIS A 278 4.03 -21.34 -8.48
C HIS A 278 4.98 -20.94 -7.35
N ARG A 279 5.00 -19.67 -6.94
CA ARG A 279 5.78 -19.19 -5.79
C ARG A 279 4.90 -18.33 -4.87
N SER A 280 5.26 -18.32 -3.59
CA SER A 280 4.73 -17.35 -2.63
C SER A 280 5.12 -15.93 -3.05
N PRO A 281 4.25 -14.92 -2.83
CA PRO A 281 4.69 -13.53 -2.92
C PRO A 281 5.82 -13.28 -1.92
N TYR A 282 6.70 -12.33 -2.21
CA TYR A 282 7.69 -11.86 -1.25
C TYR A 282 7.83 -10.33 -1.31
N MET A 283 8.19 -9.74 -0.18
CA MET A 283 8.44 -8.31 -0.04
C MET A 283 9.88 -8.00 -0.43
N GLN A 284 10.08 -6.89 -1.12
CA GLN A 284 11.36 -6.23 -1.34
C GLN A 284 11.33 -4.87 -0.65
N VAL A 285 12.34 -4.61 0.18
CA VAL A 285 12.62 -3.28 0.72
C VAL A 285 13.63 -2.62 -0.21
N VAL A 286 13.27 -1.48 -0.76
CA VAL A 286 14.01 -0.78 -1.81
C VAL A 286 14.40 0.60 -1.34
N ALA A 287 15.64 1.02 -1.55
CA ALA A 287 16.06 2.37 -1.22
C ALA A 287 15.35 3.39 -2.13
N ALA A 288 14.59 4.30 -1.53
CA ALA A 288 13.84 5.36 -2.22
C ALA A 288 14.75 6.51 -2.70
N ARG A 289 15.96 6.58 -2.14
CA ARG A 289 17.04 7.54 -2.40
C ARG A 289 18.35 6.91 -1.93
N ASP A 290 19.48 7.57 -2.16
CA ASP A 290 20.72 7.19 -1.50
C ASP A 290 20.59 7.28 0.04
N ILE A 291 21.11 6.28 0.75
CA ILE A 291 21.06 6.15 2.21
C ILE A 291 22.48 6.00 2.73
N GLN A 292 22.88 6.84 3.67
CA GLN A 292 24.20 6.76 4.30
C GLN A 292 24.24 5.64 5.34
N GLN A 293 25.44 5.10 5.57
CA GLN A 293 25.69 4.18 6.67
C GLN A 293 25.26 4.82 8.01
N GLY A 294 24.54 4.05 8.82
CA GLY A 294 24.04 4.46 10.12
C GLY A 294 22.71 5.22 10.10
N GLU A 295 22.15 5.56 8.92
CA GLU A 295 20.79 6.11 8.83
C GLU A 295 19.74 5.05 9.22
N GLU A 296 18.69 5.48 9.92
CA GLU A 296 17.52 4.63 10.20
C GLU A 296 16.75 4.34 8.89
N LEU A 297 16.40 3.08 8.69
CA LEU A 297 15.61 2.62 7.55
C LEU A 297 14.12 2.71 7.90
N THR A 298 13.37 3.49 7.12
CA THR A 298 11.97 3.81 7.42
C THR A 298 11.10 3.68 6.17
N HIS A 299 9.87 3.22 6.35
CA HIS A 299 8.83 3.25 5.31
C HIS A 299 7.60 4.04 5.80
N SER A 300 6.63 4.27 4.91
CA SER A 300 5.37 4.89 5.34
C SER A 300 4.35 3.84 5.77
N TYR A 301 3.69 4.06 6.92
CA TYR A 301 2.59 3.23 7.43
C TYR A 301 1.23 3.76 7.00
N THR A 302 1.21 4.93 6.35
CA THR A 302 0.00 5.65 5.99
C THR A 302 0.17 6.33 4.63
N GLU A 303 -0.92 6.79 4.05
CA GLU A 303 -0.89 7.55 2.82
C GLU A 303 -0.21 8.91 3.02
N LEU A 304 0.65 9.28 2.08
CA LEU A 304 1.43 10.51 2.14
C LEU A 304 0.73 11.71 1.48
N VAL A 305 -0.38 11.46 0.79
CA VAL A 305 -1.17 12.47 0.06
C VAL A 305 -2.24 13.16 0.91
N VAL A 306 -2.23 12.94 2.23
CA VAL A 306 -3.17 13.56 3.18
C VAL A 306 -2.44 14.49 4.18
N PRO A 307 -3.14 15.44 4.81
CA PRO A 307 -2.54 16.41 5.74
C PRO A 307 -1.89 15.78 6.97
N THR A 308 -0.94 16.51 7.57
CA THR A 308 -0.14 16.03 8.72
C THR A 308 -0.98 15.65 9.93
N ASN A 309 -2.04 16.41 10.23
CA ASN A 309 -2.96 16.09 11.32
C ASN A 309 -3.69 14.78 11.07
N SER A 310 -4.15 14.53 9.85
CA SER A 310 -4.80 13.27 9.46
C SER A 310 -3.84 12.08 9.55
N ARG A 311 -2.59 12.24 9.07
CA ARG A 311 -1.55 11.22 9.21
C ARG A 311 -1.28 10.91 10.68
N ARG A 312 -1.04 11.93 11.53
CA ARG A 312 -0.82 11.76 12.98
C ARG A 312 -2.01 11.12 13.68
N ALA A 313 -3.24 11.54 13.37
CA ALA A 313 -4.45 10.94 13.93
C ALA A 313 -4.56 9.45 13.57
N LYS A 314 -4.32 9.10 12.29
CA LYS A 314 -4.31 7.70 11.84
C LYS A 314 -3.22 6.89 12.53
N LEU A 315 -2.00 7.41 12.61
CA LEU A 315 -0.87 6.73 13.26
C LEU A 315 -1.09 6.56 14.76
N LYS A 316 -1.63 7.59 15.44
CA LYS A 316 -1.96 7.51 16.85
C LYS A 316 -3.05 6.47 17.11
N SER A 317 -4.08 6.44 16.26
CA SER A 317 -5.18 5.49 16.36
C SER A 317 -4.77 4.05 16.05
N LEU A 318 -3.91 3.83 15.04
CA LEU A 318 -3.54 2.49 14.56
C LEU A 318 -2.24 1.93 15.14
N TYR A 319 -1.35 2.78 15.68
CA TYR A 319 -0.02 2.38 16.14
C TYR A 319 0.38 3.03 17.46
N GLY A 320 -0.46 3.88 18.05
CA GLY A 320 -0.25 4.43 19.40
C GLY A 320 0.77 5.57 19.50
N PHE A 321 1.42 5.99 18.41
CA PHE A 321 2.47 7.02 18.44
C PHE A 321 2.13 8.29 17.65
N ASN A 322 2.81 9.39 17.98
CA ASN A 322 2.75 10.65 17.23
C ASN A 322 4.04 10.80 16.40
N CYS A 323 3.91 10.93 15.07
CA CYS A 323 5.08 11.07 14.20
C CYS A 323 5.81 12.41 14.41
N GLN A 324 7.13 12.34 14.54
CA GLN A 324 8.06 13.46 14.73
C GLN A 324 9.11 13.54 13.60
N CYS A 325 8.84 12.90 12.44
CA CYS A 325 9.76 13.00 11.30
C CYS A 325 9.88 14.46 10.80
N PRO A 326 10.94 14.80 10.03
CA PRO A 326 11.17 16.17 9.56
C PRO A 326 9.99 16.82 8.82
N ARG A 327 9.14 16.02 8.15
CA ARG A 327 7.92 16.53 7.52
C ARG A 327 6.80 16.88 8.50
N CYS A 328 6.69 16.19 9.64
CA CYS A 328 5.64 16.44 10.62
C CYS A 328 6.09 17.45 11.70
N ASP A 329 7.38 17.54 11.95
CA ASP A 329 8.00 18.44 12.92
C ASP A 329 9.25 19.09 12.30
N PRO A 330 9.08 20.22 11.58
CA PRO A 330 10.16 20.86 10.84
C PRO A 330 11.07 21.73 11.72
N THR A 331 11.26 21.36 13.00
CA THR A 331 12.13 22.08 13.95
C THR A 331 13.61 22.06 13.59
N GLY A 332 14.01 21.29 12.56
CA GLY A 332 15.37 21.23 12.02
C GLY A 332 15.56 21.96 10.69
N ASN A 333 16.82 22.14 10.28
CA ASN A 333 17.20 22.77 9.01
C ASN A 333 17.06 21.84 7.78
N ASP A 334 16.17 20.82 7.82
CA ASP A 334 16.00 19.89 6.71
C ASP A 334 15.21 20.55 5.56
N THR A 335 15.95 21.20 4.66
CA THR A 335 15.39 21.92 3.51
C THR A 335 14.66 21.00 2.53
N ARG A 336 14.86 19.68 2.60
CA ARG A 336 14.16 18.70 1.74
C ARG A 336 12.67 18.62 2.01
N CYS A 337 12.21 19.15 3.15
CA CYS A 337 10.78 19.20 3.52
C CYS A 337 10.06 20.46 2.99
N PHE A 338 10.74 21.30 2.22
CA PHE A 338 10.15 22.48 1.61
C PHE A 338 10.02 22.30 0.10
N PHE A 339 8.83 22.58 -0.43
CA PHE A 339 8.61 22.72 -1.85
C PHE A 339 8.87 24.17 -2.28
N GLN A 340 9.47 24.37 -3.45
CA GLN A 340 9.74 25.70 -3.97
C GLN A 340 8.75 26.05 -5.09
N LEU A 341 8.02 27.16 -4.91
CA LEU A 341 7.16 27.77 -5.92
C LEU A 341 7.69 29.13 -6.36
N PRO A 342 7.38 29.61 -7.59
CA PRO A 342 7.76 30.95 -8.02
C PRO A 342 7.05 31.98 -7.13
N ALA A 343 7.67 33.11 -6.79
CA ALA A 343 7.04 34.13 -5.94
C ALA A 343 5.71 34.66 -6.50
N THR A 344 5.49 34.53 -7.80
CA THR A 344 4.27 34.92 -8.53
C THR A 344 3.15 33.87 -8.45
N TYR A 345 3.36 32.71 -7.80
CA TYR A 345 2.37 31.61 -7.79
C TYR A 345 0.99 32.05 -7.31
N LYS A 346 0.90 33.03 -6.39
CA LYS A 346 -0.38 33.52 -5.87
C LYS A 346 -1.23 34.27 -6.89
N THR A 347 -0.60 34.83 -7.92
CA THR A 347 -1.25 35.67 -8.94
C THR A 347 -1.39 34.96 -10.28
N MET A 348 -0.90 33.73 -10.40
CA MET A 348 -1.04 32.93 -11.62
C MET A 348 -2.49 32.46 -11.80
N LYS A 349 -2.87 32.00 -13.00
CA LYS A 349 -4.04 31.15 -13.11
C LYS A 349 -3.69 29.74 -12.61
N SER A 350 -4.66 28.99 -12.12
CA SER A 350 -4.47 27.59 -11.71
C SER A 350 -3.83 26.76 -12.83
N THR A 351 -4.31 26.92 -14.06
CA THR A 351 -3.76 26.26 -15.25
C THR A 351 -2.31 26.65 -15.54
N ASP A 352 -1.93 27.91 -15.31
CA ASP A 352 -0.55 28.36 -15.50
C ASP A 352 0.37 27.79 -14.41
N LEU A 353 -0.12 27.71 -13.16
CA LEU A 353 0.61 27.08 -12.06
C LEU A 353 0.78 25.57 -12.27
N VAL A 354 -0.27 24.86 -12.72
CA VAL A 354 -0.19 23.44 -13.09
C VAL A 354 0.87 23.22 -14.15
N ARG A 355 0.84 24.00 -15.25
CA ARG A 355 1.87 23.92 -16.29
C ARG A 355 3.26 24.24 -15.75
N TRP A 356 3.39 25.23 -14.86
CA TRP A 356 4.67 25.56 -14.24
C TRP A 356 5.19 24.38 -13.41
N ILE A 357 4.36 23.78 -12.55
CA ILE A 357 4.72 22.60 -11.74
C ILE A 357 5.12 21.45 -12.69
N LEU A 358 4.31 21.17 -13.71
CA LEU A 358 4.62 20.14 -14.70
C LEU A 358 5.83 20.45 -15.58
N GLN A 359 6.45 21.62 -15.50
CA GLN A 359 7.71 21.95 -16.20
C GLN A 359 8.90 21.99 -15.25
N HIS A 360 8.69 22.43 -14.00
CA HIS A 360 9.74 22.72 -13.02
C HIS A 360 9.83 21.70 -11.88
N TYR A 361 8.86 20.81 -11.74
CA TYR A 361 8.93 19.67 -10.82
C TYR A 361 10.10 18.72 -11.15
N ASN A 362 10.65 18.85 -12.36
CA ASN A 362 11.76 18.03 -12.86
C ASN A 362 12.88 17.87 -11.81
N PRO A 363 13.05 16.67 -11.21
CA PRO A 363 14.11 16.40 -10.23
C PRO A 363 15.51 16.35 -10.85
N PHE A 364 15.65 16.65 -12.15
CA PHE A 364 16.90 16.71 -12.90
C PHE A 364 17.37 18.14 -13.19
N VAL A 365 16.58 19.18 -12.94
CA VAL A 365 17.04 20.56 -13.10
C VAL A 365 17.78 20.99 -11.83
N GLN A 366 19.05 20.60 -11.74
CA GLN A 366 20.02 21.38 -10.96
C GLN A 366 20.47 22.56 -11.82
N GLY A 367 19.80 23.69 -11.63
CA GLY A 367 20.19 24.96 -12.24
C GLY A 367 19.66 25.16 -13.65
N THR A 368 18.59 25.95 -13.75
CA THR A 368 18.38 26.80 -14.92
C THR A 368 18.75 28.22 -14.54
N ASP A 369 19.66 28.80 -15.31
CA ASP A 369 20.01 30.22 -15.35
C ASP A 369 18.76 31.06 -15.60
N ARG A 370 18.08 31.44 -14.51
CA ARG A 370 17.14 32.57 -14.31
C ARG A 370 16.36 32.27 -13.03
N VAL A 371 16.99 32.42 -11.86
CA VAL A 371 16.27 32.30 -10.59
C VAL A 371 15.44 33.59 -10.40
N GLU A 372 14.19 33.55 -10.83
CA GLU A 372 13.13 34.36 -10.22
C GLU A 372 13.12 34.09 -8.70
N ARG A 373 12.70 35.06 -7.89
CA ARG A 373 12.56 34.86 -6.45
C ARG A 373 11.65 33.65 -6.19
N MET A 374 12.16 32.64 -5.48
CA MET A 374 11.41 31.44 -5.09
C MET A 374 10.84 31.60 -3.68
N THR A 375 9.67 30.99 -3.44
CA THR A 375 9.05 30.87 -2.12
C THR A 375 9.12 29.43 -1.67
N SER A 376 9.69 29.19 -0.48
CA SER A 376 9.71 27.87 0.15
C SER A 376 8.43 27.66 0.97
N LEU A 377 7.73 26.58 0.71
CA LEU A 377 6.48 26.20 1.39
C LEU A 377 6.63 24.83 2.03
N GLN A 378 6.10 24.69 3.25
CA GLN A 378 5.96 23.41 3.92
C GLN A 378 4.72 22.66 3.43
N MET A 379 4.73 21.35 3.57
CA MET A 379 3.63 20.49 3.20
C MET A 379 2.28 20.93 3.80
N GLU A 380 2.25 21.30 5.08
CA GLU A 380 1.05 21.76 5.81
C GLU A 380 0.51 23.08 5.27
N GLN A 381 1.36 23.88 4.62
CA GLN A 381 0.96 25.11 3.97
C GLN A 381 0.35 24.83 2.59
N ILE A 382 0.72 23.70 1.98
CA ILE A 382 0.28 23.30 0.65
C ILE A 382 -1.02 22.50 0.76
N VAL A 383 -0.98 21.26 1.27
CA VAL A 383 -2.15 20.37 1.27
C VAL A 383 -2.96 20.55 2.54
N LYS A 384 -4.17 21.07 2.38
CA LYS A 384 -5.11 21.35 3.46
C LYS A 384 -6.48 20.79 3.13
N PRO A 385 -7.19 20.23 4.12
CA PRO A 385 -8.57 19.85 3.92
C PRO A 385 -9.42 21.11 3.76
N LEU A 386 -10.53 21.00 3.04
CA LEU A 386 -11.46 22.11 2.88
C LEU A 386 -12.18 22.45 4.19
N SER A 387 -12.32 23.75 4.45
CA SER A 387 -13.02 24.30 5.61
C SER A 387 -14.54 24.30 5.41
N ASP A 388 -15.01 24.42 4.16
CA ASP A 388 -16.42 24.39 3.80
C ASP A 388 -17.00 22.96 3.89
N SER A 389 -17.40 22.59 5.11
CA SER A 389 -18.04 21.31 5.39
C SER A 389 -19.35 21.07 4.62
N HIS A 390 -20.03 22.12 4.14
CA HIS A 390 -21.24 21.97 3.35
C HIS A 390 -20.89 21.56 1.92
N ALA A 391 -19.93 22.24 1.30
CA ALA A 391 -19.44 21.88 -0.03
C ALA A 391 -18.90 20.44 -0.07
N VAL A 392 -18.15 20.02 0.95
CA VAL A 392 -17.65 18.63 1.07
C VAL A 392 -18.80 17.62 1.13
N LYS A 393 -19.86 17.91 1.91
CA LYS A 393 -21.05 17.02 1.99
C LYS A 393 -21.81 16.95 0.66
N VAL A 394 -21.98 18.08 -0.03
CA VAL A 394 -22.63 18.13 -1.34
C VAL A 394 -21.83 17.35 -2.37
N ALA A 395 -20.51 17.50 -2.38
CA ALA A 395 -19.64 16.74 -3.27
C ALA A 395 -19.72 15.24 -2.97
N GLN A 396 -19.68 14.84 -1.70
CA GLN A 396 -19.83 13.44 -1.27
C GLN A 396 -21.14 12.82 -1.77
N HIS A 397 -22.27 13.54 -1.68
CA HIS A 397 -23.55 13.08 -2.20
C HIS A 397 -23.53 12.87 -3.74
N ASN A 398 -22.83 13.74 -4.47
CA ASN A 398 -22.65 13.58 -5.91
C ASN A 398 -21.74 12.37 -6.24
N LEU A 399 -20.68 12.13 -5.46
CA LEU A 399 -19.82 10.94 -5.63
C LEU A 399 -20.62 9.64 -5.38
N GLU A 400 -21.45 9.58 -4.35
CA GLU A 400 -22.35 8.44 -4.09
C GLU A 400 -23.35 8.23 -5.25
N THR A 401 -23.88 9.33 -5.80
CA THR A 401 -24.74 9.28 -6.98
C THR A 401 -24.00 8.74 -8.20
N ALA A 402 -22.74 9.12 -8.40
CA ALA A 402 -21.90 8.61 -9.48
C ALA A 402 -21.66 7.11 -9.33
N GLN A 403 -21.34 6.63 -8.12
CA GLN A 403 -21.19 5.19 -7.84
C GLN A 403 -22.46 4.40 -8.18
N LEU A 404 -23.65 4.92 -7.84
CA LEU A 404 -24.92 4.29 -8.22
C LEU A 404 -25.11 4.27 -9.75
N CYS A 405 -24.71 5.33 -10.46
CA CYS A 405 -24.78 5.38 -11.92
C CYS A 405 -23.83 4.37 -12.58
N LEU A 406 -22.62 4.22 -12.04
CA LEU A 406 -21.63 3.22 -12.48
C LEU A 406 -22.20 1.81 -12.37
N VAL A 407 -22.78 1.48 -11.21
CA VAL A 407 -23.46 0.19 -10.97
C VAL A 407 -24.58 -0.07 -11.99
N ASN A 408 -25.33 0.97 -12.33
CA ASN A 408 -26.42 0.88 -13.31
C ASN A 408 -25.94 0.96 -14.77
N GLY A 409 -24.63 1.04 -15.03
CA GLY A 409 -24.04 1.11 -16.37
C GLY A 409 -24.28 2.42 -17.11
N SER A 410 -24.58 3.51 -16.38
CA SER A 410 -24.98 4.80 -16.96
C SER A 410 -23.83 5.82 -16.94
N ILE A 411 -22.85 5.64 -17.83
CA ILE A 411 -21.61 6.45 -17.87
C ILE A 411 -21.85 7.97 -17.99
N GLN A 412 -22.87 8.42 -18.73
CA GLN A 412 -23.14 9.85 -18.91
C GLN A 412 -23.67 10.51 -17.62
N ASN A 413 -24.51 9.80 -16.87
CA ASN A 413 -25.02 10.30 -15.59
C ASN A 413 -23.94 10.25 -14.51
N GLU A 414 -23.11 9.22 -14.53
CA GLU A 414 -21.92 9.12 -13.69
C GLU A 414 -20.99 10.32 -13.92
N LEU A 415 -20.60 10.59 -15.18
CA LEU A 415 -19.76 11.74 -15.54
C LEU A 415 -20.36 13.07 -15.11
N LYS A 416 -21.69 13.24 -15.27
CA LYS A 416 -22.38 14.46 -14.84
C LYS A 416 -22.31 14.66 -13.32
N ALA A 417 -22.52 13.60 -12.54
CA ALA A 417 -22.43 13.65 -11.09
C ALA A 417 -20.99 13.94 -10.62
N LEU A 418 -19.99 13.28 -11.23
CA LEU A 418 -18.58 13.52 -10.95
C LEU A 418 -18.14 14.95 -11.30
N GLN A 419 -18.61 15.48 -12.43
CA GLN A 419 -18.35 16.87 -12.83
C GLN A 419 -18.92 17.87 -11.81
N GLU A 420 -20.13 17.65 -11.29
CA GLU A 420 -20.70 18.55 -10.28
C GLU A 420 -19.95 18.45 -8.95
N ALA A 421 -19.51 17.24 -8.54
CA ALA A 421 -18.67 17.06 -7.37
C ALA A 421 -17.36 17.87 -7.48
N VAL A 422 -16.64 17.73 -8.59
CA VAL A 422 -15.40 18.48 -8.87
C VAL A 422 -15.65 19.98 -8.84
N LYS A 423 -16.70 20.46 -9.51
CA LYS A 423 -17.04 21.89 -9.57
C LYS A 423 -17.35 22.50 -8.21
N VAL A 424 -18.09 21.80 -7.36
CA VAL A 424 -18.40 22.25 -6.00
C VAL A 424 -17.12 22.35 -5.17
N LEU A 425 -16.24 21.36 -5.26
CA LEU A 425 -14.97 21.32 -4.53
C LEU A 425 -13.97 22.37 -5.05
N GLU A 426 -13.86 22.57 -6.37
CA GLU A 426 -13.03 23.62 -6.97
C GLU A 426 -13.42 25.00 -6.43
N LYS A 427 -14.73 25.32 -6.47
CA LYS A 427 -15.23 26.60 -5.97
C LYS A 427 -14.97 26.79 -4.48
N ALA A 428 -15.16 25.75 -3.67
CA ALA A 428 -14.84 25.81 -2.23
C ALA A 428 -13.34 26.02 -1.99
N SER A 429 -12.49 25.36 -2.79
CA SER A 429 -11.04 25.50 -2.71
C SER A 429 -10.56 26.92 -3.03
N GLU A 430 -11.15 27.56 -4.04
CA GLU A 430 -10.88 28.96 -4.40
C GLU A 430 -11.31 29.96 -3.31
N LEU A 431 -12.33 29.63 -2.51
CA LEU A 431 -12.76 30.46 -1.39
C LEU A 431 -11.85 30.32 -0.17
N ASP A 432 -11.41 29.10 0.13
CA ASP A 432 -10.53 28.80 1.26
C ASP A 432 -9.09 29.33 1.05
N GLU A 433 -8.58 29.18 -0.17
CA GLU A 433 -7.26 29.66 -0.57
C GLU A 433 -7.41 30.40 -1.91
N PRO A 434 -7.60 31.74 -1.89
CA PRO A 434 -7.83 32.55 -3.09
C PRO A 434 -6.66 32.60 -4.09
N SER A 435 -5.56 31.89 -3.80
CA SER A 435 -4.46 31.72 -4.73
C SER A 435 -4.70 30.53 -5.66
N SER A 436 -3.94 30.49 -6.76
CA SER A 436 -3.98 29.39 -7.75
C SER A 436 -3.67 28.02 -7.15
N LEU A 437 -3.07 27.99 -5.95
CA LEU A 437 -2.74 26.78 -5.21
C LEU A 437 -3.98 26.05 -4.70
N GLY A 438 -5.07 26.77 -4.37
CA GLY A 438 -6.30 26.18 -3.85
C GLY A 438 -6.89 25.12 -4.78
N ALA A 439 -6.91 25.40 -6.09
CA ALA A 439 -7.41 24.48 -7.12
C ALA A 439 -6.60 23.17 -7.27
N ILE A 440 -5.43 23.09 -6.63
CA ILE A 440 -4.53 21.93 -6.71
C ILE A 440 -4.49 21.22 -5.35
N SER A 441 -4.51 21.94 -4.24
CA SER A 441 -3.98 21.43 -2.97
C SER A 441 -5.00 20.77 -2.02
N SER A 442 -6.27 20.66 -2.41
CA SER A 442 -7.29 19.96 -1.61
C SER A 442 -7.25 18.43 -1.84
N PRO A 443 -7.12 17.61 -0.77
CA PRO A 443 -7.26 16.16 -0.85
C PRO A 443 -8.63 15.71 -1.37
N GLU A 444 -9.70 16.40 -0.98
CA GLU A 444 -11.07 16.10 -1.41
C GLU A 444 -11.21 16.31 -2.92
N LEU A 445 -10.70 17.43 -3.43
CA LEU A 445 -10.68 17.72 -4.86
C LEU A 445 -9.82 16.72 -5.63
N TYR A 446 -8.61 16.42 -5.14
CA TYR A 446 -7.74 15.39 -5.73
C TYR A 446 -8.47 14.04 -5.89
N LYS A 447 -9.19 13.59 -4.85
CA LYS A 447 -9.95 12.34 -4.91
C LYS A 447 -11.07 12.40 -5.96
N ALA A 448 -11.88 13.46 -5.95
CA ALA A 448 -12.98 13.62 -6.90
C ALA A 448 -12.49 13.70 -8.36
N ARG A 449 -11.35 14.36 -8.62
CA ARG A 449 -10.71 14.36 -9.94
C ARG A 449 -10.25 12.97 -10.37
N GLY A 450 -9.69 12.19 -9.44
CA GLY A 450 -9.29 10.80 -9.69
C GLY A 450 -10.47 9.91 -10.11
N ASP A 451 -11.59 10.01 -9.39
CA ASP A 451 -12.81 9.28 -9.73
C ASP A 451 -13.32 9.69 -11.13
N ARG A 452 -13.36 11.01 -11.42
CA ARG A 452 -13.76 11.55 -12.72
C ARG A 452 -12.84 11.12 -13.86
N LEU A 453 -11.53 11.11 -13.64
CA LEU A 453 -10.53 10.69 -14.62
C LEU A 453 -10.81 9.27 -15.13
N GLY A 454 -11.11 8.34 -14.22
CA GLY A 454 -11.43 6.95 -14.56
C GLY A 454 -12.60 6.87 -15.55
N SER A 455 -13.71 7.54 -15.25
CA SER A 455 -14.90 7.52 -16.11
C SER A 455 -14.69 8.27 -17.44
N LEU A 456 -13.87 9.33 -17.47
CA LEU A 456 -13.52 10.06 -18.69
C LEU A 456 -12.72 9.18 -19.66
N ILE A 457 -11.75 8.42 -19.15
CA ILE A 457 -10.96 7.46 -19.94
C ILE A 457 -11.87 6.40 -20.57
N VAL A 458 -12.79 5.82 -19.80
CA VAL A 458 -13.75 4.82 -20.30
C VAL A 458 -14.69 5.42 -21.35
N ALA A 459 -15.07 6.70 -21.19
CA ALA A 459 -15.92 7.40 -22.15
C ALA A 459 -15.16 7.90 -23.40
N GLY A 460 -13.84 7.77 -23.46
CA GLY A 460 -13.01 8.28 -24.54
C GLY A 460 -12.96 9.82 -24.63
N GLN A 461 -13.20 10.52 -23.51
CA GLN A 461 -13.16 11.98 -23.42
C GLN A 461 -11.74 12.45 -23.06
N TRP A 462 -10.83 12.36 -24.04
CA TRP A 462 -9.39 12.50 -23.83
C TRP A 462 -8.94 13.91 -23.42
N ALA A 463 -9.56 14.97 -23.95
CA ALA A 463 -9.17 16.34 -23.64
C ALA A 463 -9.44 16.69 -22.16
N GLU A 464 -10.63 16.33 -21.68
CA GLU A 464 -11.02 16.48 -20.29
C GLU A 464 -10.21 15.55 -19.38
N ALA A 465 -9.92 14.32 -19.83
CA ALA A 465 -9.08 13.38 -19.08
C ALA A 465 -7.65 13.92 -18.89
N VAL A 466 -7.05 14.53 -19.93
CA VAL A 466 -5.75 15.21 -19.79
C VAL A 466 -5.82 16.29 -18.73
N ASN A 467 -6.83 17.16 -18.78
CA ASN A 467 -6.97 18.23 -17.80
C ASN A 467 -7.06 17.67 -16.36
N GLU A 468 -7.93 16.69 -16.10
CA GLU A 468 -7.99 16.09 -14.75
C GLU A 468 -6.65 15.46 -14.34
N CYS A 469 -5.99 14.76 -15.26
CA CYS A 469 -4.72 14.09 -15.01
C CYS A 469 -3.58 15.08 -14.72
N GLU A 470 -3.51 16.23 -15.41
CA GLU A 470 -2.53 17.29 -15.16
C GLU A 470 -2.67 17.86 -13.73
N TYR A 471 -3.89 18.13 -13.28
CA TYR A 471 -4.14 18.59 -11.90
C TYR A 471 -3.77 17.52 -10.86
N ILE A 472 -4.09 16.25 -11.12
CA ILE A 472 -3.74 15.13 -10.25
C ILE A 472 -2.22 15.00 -10.14
N VAL A 473 -1.49 15.02 -11.27
CA VAL A 473 -0.02 14.97 -11.24
C VAL A 473 0.55 16.18 -10.50
N ALA A 474 0.06 17.40 -10.76
CA ALA A 474 0.52 18.59 -10.06
C ALA A 474 0.31 18.49 -8.54
N PHE A 475 -0.83 17.96 -8.09
CA PHE A 475 -1.05 17.68 -6.67
C PHE A 475 -0.08 16.64 -6.12
N LEU A 476 0.14 15.52 -6.83
CA LEU A 476 1.08 14.48 -6.39
C LEU A 476 2.52 15.01 -6.31
N CYS A 477 2.93 15.84 -7.26
CA CYS A 477 4.21 16.53 -7.26
C CYS A 477 4.41 17.35 -5.98
N LEU A 478 3.38 18.08 -5.56
CA LEU A 478 3.39 18.84 -4.31
C LEU A 478 3.36 17.92 -3.09
N ALA A 479 2.48 16.91 -3.09
CA ALA A 479 2.21 16.10 -1.92
C ALA A 479 3.27 15.03 -1.60
N LEU A 480 4.02 14.62 -2.63
CA LEU A 480 5.04 13.58 -2.58
C LEU A 480 6.43 14.15 -2.90
N HIS A 481 6.62 15.47 -2.83
CA HIS A 481 7.89 16.10 -3.20
C HIS A 481 9.11 15.56 -2.44
N ASN A 482 8.90 15.12 -1.20
CA ASN A 482 9.90 14.55 -0.31
C ASN A 482 10.11 13.03 -0.53
N VAL A 483 9.34 12.43 -1.42
CA VAL A 483 9.39 11.02 -1.84
C VAL A 483 9.19 10.96 -3.36
N THR A 484 10.15 11.50 -4.10
CA THR A 484 10.06 11.65 -5.57
C THR A 484 9.89 10.32 -6.30
N ASN A 485 10.37 9.21 -5.73
CA ASN A 485 10.24 7.87 -6.30
C ASN A 485 8.95 7.14 -5.86
N HIS A 486 7.93 7.83 -5.36
CA HIS A 486 6.68 7.21 -4.93
C HIS A 486 5.89 6.61 -6.11
N ALA A 487 5.43 5.36 -5.95
CA ALA A 487 4.75 4.61 -7.01
C ALA A 487 3.51 5.33 -7.59
N LEU A 488 2.66 5.95 -6.74
CA LEU A 488 1.48 6.70 -7.20
C LEU A 488 1.84 7.81 -8.20
N LEU A 489 2.93 8.55 -7.96
CA LEU A 489 3.37 9.60 -8.88
C LEU A 489 3.83 9.00 -10.21
N GLY A 490 4.64 7.94 -10.17
CA GLY A 490 5.13 7.27 -11.38
C GLY A 490 4.00 6.71 -12.24
N LEU A 491 2.99 6.08 -11.60
CA LEU A 491 1.81 5.55 -12.30
C LEU A 491 0.97 6.67 -12.90
N GLN A 492 0.77 7.77 -12.17
CA GLN A 492 0.00 8.89 -12.70
C GLN A 492 0.74 9.61 -13.84
N LEU A 493 2.06 9.73 -13.77
CA LEU A 493 2.88 10.21 -14.89
C LEU A 493 2.74 9.28 -16.10
N PHE A 494 2.78 7.95 -15.91
CA PHE A 494 2.53 7.00 -16.99
C PHE A 494 1.17 7.26 -17.66
N THR A 495 0.09 7.38 -16.86
CA THR A 495 -1.25 7.68 -17.36
C THR A 495 -1.31 9.00 -18.12
N LEU A 496 -0.65 10.06 -17.61
CA LEU A 496 -0.61 11.36 -18.28
C LEU A 496 0.11 11.27 -19.63
N GLY A 497 1.20 10.51 -19.71
CA GLY A 497 1.92 10.26 -20.96
C GLY A 497 1.03 9.57 -22.00
N ASP A 498 0.29 8.53 -21.61
CA ASP A 498 -0.66 7.83 -22.50
C ASP A 498 -1.79 8.76 -22.97
N LEU A 499 -2.28 9.63 -22.10
CA LEU A 499 -3.31 10.61 -22.44
C LEU A 499 -2.78 11.70 -23.40
N TYR A 500 -1.56 12.18 -23.19
CA TYR A 500 -0.91 13.10 -24.14
C TYR A 500 -0.69 12.45 -25.50
N GLU A 501 -0.23 11.20 -25.55
CA GLU A 501 -0.09 10.44 -26.79
C GLU A 501 -1.44 10.29 -27.51
N SER A 502 -2.50 9.95 -26.76
CA SER A 502 -3.88 9.84 -27.28
C SER A 502 -4.43 11.16 -27.82
N ASN A 503 -3.97 12.30 -27.28
CA ASN A 503 -4.32 13.65 -27.75
C ASN A 503 -3.35 14.24 -28.78
N GLY A 504 -2.32 13.50 -29.21
CA GLY A 504 -1.33 13.98 -30.20
C GLY A 504 -0.27 14.94 -29.64
N CYS A 505 -0.19 15.13 -28.32
CA CYS A 505 0.83 15.94 -27.63
C CYS A 505 2.12 15.13 -27.42
N LEU A 506 2.78 14.73 -28.52
CA LEU A 506 3.88 13.76 -28.47
C LEU A 506 5.13 14.26 -27.71
N SER A 507 5.40 15.57 -27.71
CA SER A 507 6.56 16.13 -27.03
C SER A 507 6.39 16.07 -25.51
N GLU A 508 5.20 16.44 -25.05
CA GLU A 508 4.78 16.37 -23.65
C GLU A 508 4.69 14.91 -23.18
N ALA A 509 4.15 14.02 -24.00
CA ALA A 509 4.12 12.58 -23.72
C ALA A 509 5.52 12.03 -23.47
N LYS A 510 6.47 12.29 -24.38
CA LYS A 510 7.85 11.83 -24.26
C LYS A 510 8.52 12.32 -22.98
N LEU A 511 8.36 13.60 -22.64
CA LEU A 511 8.91 14.18 -21.41
C LEU A 511 8.36 13.48 -20.16
N VAL A 512 7.05 13.31 -20.09
CA VAL A 512 6.38 12.70 -18.94
C VAL A 512 6.71 11.21 -18.82
N PHE A 513 6.83 10.48 -19.93
CA PHE A 513 7.30 9.08 -19.91
C PHE A 513 8.72 8.94 -19.37
N GLN A 514 9.63 9.88 -19.66
CA GLN A 514 10.97 9.88 -19.07
C GLN A 514 10.93 10.05 -17.54
N TRP A 515 10.02 10.89 -17.03
CA TRP A 515 9.83 11.05 -15.59
C TRP A 515 9.19 9.82 -14.96
N ALA A 516 8.14 9.28 -15.56
CA ALA A 516 7.55 8.01 -15.16
C ALA A 516 8.62 6.92 -15.11
N SER A 517 9.51 6.86 -16.10
CA SER A 517 10.58 5.86 -16.18
C SER A 517 11.51 5.96 -14.99
N LYS A 518 11.95 7.15 -14.60
CA LYS A 518 12.81 7.33 -13.42
C LYS A 518 12.13 6.80 -12.15
N VAL A 519 10.89 7.22 -11.92
CA VAL A 519 10.14 6.89 -10.71
C VAL A 519 9.80 5.40 -10.63
N LEU A 520 9.32 4.82 -11.74
CA LEU A 520 8.93 3.42 -11.82
C LEU A 520 10.14 2.48 -11.83
N HIS A 521 11.29 2.90 -12.37
CA HIS A 521 12.52 2.11 -12.29
C HIS A 521 12.94 1.84 -10.83
N VAL A 522 12.77 2.82 -9.95
CA VAL A 522 13.04 2.66 -8.50
C VAL A 522 11.90 1.91 -7.82
N SER A 523 10.67 2.42 -7.92
CA SER A 523 9.52 1.87 -7.17
C SER A 523 9.12 0.47 -7.62
N HIS A 524 9.10 0.19 -8.91
CA HIS A 524 8.67 -1.09 -9.50
C HIS A 524 9.84 -1.99 -9.87
N GLY A 525 11.02 -1.42 -10.08
CA GLY A 525 12.22 -2.13 -10.50
C GLY A 525 12.38 -2.19 -12.03
N PRO A 526 13.60 -2.50 -12.51
CA PRO A 526 13.92 -2.57 -13.93
C PRO A 526 13.18 -3.68 -14.67
N ASP A 527 12.88 -4.79 -13.98
CA ASP A 527 12.29 -5.97 -14.60
C ASP A 527 10.77 -5.92 -14.74
N ASN A 528 10.12 -4.90 -14.18
CA ASN A 528 8.67 -4.72 -14.27
C ASN A 528 8.25 -4.40 -15.72
N ASP A 529 7.14 -4.99 -16.16
CA ASP A 529 6.64 -4.82 -17.53
C ASP A 529 6.33 -3.35 -17.87
N MET A 530 5.78 -2.56 -16.93
CA MET A 530 5.52 -1.13 -17.17
C MET A 530 6.82 -0.32 -17.28
N THR A 531 7.83 -0.64 -16.45
CA THR A 531 9.16 -0.01 -16.56
C THR A 531 9.79 -0.29 -17.91
N LYS A 532 9.67 -1.53 -18.41
CA LYS A 532 10.18 -1.90 -19.75
C LYS A 532 9.45 -1.16 -20.87
N MET A 533 8.11 -1.07 -20.80
CA MET A 533 7.31 -0.30 -21.76
C MET A 533 7.73 1.17 -21.83
N LEU A 534 8.10 1.77 -20.69
CA LEU A 534 8.55 3.16 -20.63
C LEU A 534 9.91 3.39 -21.31
N ILE A 535 10.78 2.39 -21.36
CA ILE A 535 12.04 2.49 -22.11
C ILE A 535 11.73 2.65 -23.60
N GLU A 536 10.73 1.93 -24.11
CA GLU A 536 10.29 2.03 -25.51
C GLU A 536 9.59 3.37 -25.78
N LYS A 537 8.69 3.79 -24.88
CA LYS A 537 7.92 5.04 -25.00
C LYS A 537 8.74 6.32 -24.76
N GLY A 538 9.83 6.24 -24.00
CA GLY A 538 10.65 7.40 -23.63
C GLY A 538 11.79 7.72 -24.60
N ASN A 539 12.15 6.78 -25.48
CA ASN A 539 13.13 6.95 -26.56
C ASN A 539 12.48 7.63 -27.76
#